data_AF-A0A533T9L5-F1
#
_entry.id   AF-A0A533T9L5-F1
#
_cell.length_a   1.000
_cell.length_b   1.000
_cell.length_c   1.000
_cell.angle_alpha   90.00
_cell.angle_beta   90.00
_cell.angle_gamma   90.00
#
_symmetry.space_group_name_H-M   'P 1'
#
loop_
_entity.id
_entity.type
_entity.pdbx_description
1 polymer ?
#
loop_
_entity_poly.entity_id
_entity_poly.type
_entity_poly.pdbx_seq_one_letter_code
_entity_poly.pdbx_strand_id
1 'polypeptide(L)' 'EKFPFLRIDLKYTAHGDPAIKEITRVSKPGRRVYDGKDIKKYLGGLGLYILSSSKGVITDKEARAQGVGGEILFRIY' A
#
# COMPACT_ATOMS: atom_id res chain seq x y z
N GLU A 1 14.08 20.17 0.50
CA GLU A 1 15.33 19.44 0.84
C GLU A 1 15.23 18.02 0.28
N LYS A 2 16.26 17.57 -0.45
CA LYS A 2 16.36 16.20 -0.97
C LYS A 2 16.84 15.32 0.19
N PHE A 3 16.06 14.33 0.61
CA PHE A 3 16.53 13.33 1.57
C PHE A 3 17.68 12.53 0.94
N PRO A 4 18.94 12.71 1.39
CA PRO A 4 20.08 12.09 0.71
C PRO A 4 20.14 10.58 0.95
N PHE A 5 19.45 10.07 1.97
CA PHE A 5 19.28 8.65 2.26
C PHE A 5 18.06 8.43 3.16
N LEU A 6 17.33 7.33 2.93
CA LEU A 6 16.27 6.85 3.81
C LEU A 6 16.76 5.58 4.50
N ARG A 7 17.00 5.66 5.81
CA ARG A 7 17.33 4.49 6.64
C ARG A 7 16.03 3.86 7.12
N ILE A 8 15.86 2.57 6.88
CA ILE A 8 14.69 1.80 7.31
C ILE A 8 15.20 0.59 8.09
N ASP A 9 14.79 0.48 9.35
CA ASP A 9 15.06 -0.70 10.16
C ASP A 9 13.89 -1.69 10.00
N LEU A 10 14.21 -2.92 9.61
CA LEU A 10 13.20 -3.95 9.37
C LEU A 10 12.70 -4.54 10.69
N LYS A 11 11.39 -4.81 10.72
CA LYS A 11 10.74 -5.46 11.87
C LYS A 11 10.71 -6.96 11.69
N TYR A 12 11.05 -7.68 12.76
CA TYR A 12 10.97 -9.13 12.86
C TYR A 12 10.14 -9.55 14.09
N THR A 13 9.62 -10.77 14.07
CA THR A 13 8.93 -11.37 15.22
C THR A 13 9.95 -11.77 16.30
N ALA A 14 9.49 -12.14 17.49
CA ALA A 14 10.35 -12.65 18.56
C ALA A 14 11.11 -13.94 18.16
N HIS A 15 10.59 -14.68 17.17
CA HIS A 15 11.20 -15.90 16.64
C HIS A 15 12.13 -15.65 15.43
N GLY A 16 12.26 -14.39 15.00
CA GLY A 16 13.11 -14.01 13.87
C GLY A 16 12.43 -14.00 12.51
N ASP A 17 11.12 -14.24 12.43
CA ASP A 17 10.38 -14.18 11.16
C ASP A 17 10.20 -12.73 10.69
N PRO A 18 10.22 -12.46 9.38
CA PRO A 18 9.99 -11.11 8.87
C PRO A 18 8.53 -10.67 9.13
N ALA A 19 8.34 -9.43 9.57
CA ALA A 19 6.99 -8.88 9.79
C ALA A 19 6.24 -8.59 8.47
N ILE A 20 6.96 -8.53 7.35
CA ILE A 20 6.42 -8.34 6.00
C ILE A 20 6.79 -9.57 5.17
N LYS A 21 5.81 -10.25 4.59
CA LYS A 21 6.00 -11.46 3.80
C LYS A 21 6.11 -11.17 2.30
N GLU A 22 5.35 -10.21 1.79
CA GLU A 22 5.39 -9.83 0.37
C GLU A 22 5.19 -8.32 0.20
N ILE A 23 5.95 -7.71 -0.71
CA ILE A 23 5.65 -6.39 -1.26
C ILE A 23 5.64 -6.49 -2.78
N THR A 24 4.52 -6.13 -3.40
CA THR A 24 4.37 -6.19 -4.86
C THR A 24 3.89 -4.86 -5.42
N ARG A 25 4.68 -4.26 -6.34
CA ARG A 25 4.29 -3.07 -7.10
C ARG A 25 3.17 -3.41 -8.08
N VAL A 26 2.04 -2.70 -7.97
CA VAL A 26 0.85 -2.92 -8.80
C VAL A 26 0.84 -1.98 -9.99
N SER A 27 0.72 -0.67 -9.77
CA SER A 27 0.80 0.33 -10.84
C SER A 27 2.26 0.58 -11.24
N LYS A 28 2.55 0.40 -12.53
CA LYS A 28 3.89 0.57 -13.13
C LYS A 28 3.82 1.51 -14.34
N PRO A 29 4.93 2.18 -14.72
CA PRO A 29 5.00 2.88 -16.00
C PRO A 29 4.61 1.93 -17.14
N GLY A 30 3.79 2.39 -18.08
CA GLY A 30 3.24 1.57 -19.17
C GLY A 30 1.91 0.86 -18.85
N ARG A 31 1.61 0.61 -17.58
CA ARG A 31 0.29 0.10 -17.14
C ARG A 31 -0.08 0.62 -15.77
N ARG A 32 -0.81 1.73 -15.76
CA ARG A 32 -1.35 2.31 -14.53
C ARG A 32 -2.61 1.57 -14.09
N VAL A 33 -2.73 1.35 -12.79
CA VAL A 33 -3.88 0.65 -12.19
C VAL A 33 -4.57 1.61 -11.25
N TYR A 34 -5.83 1.90 -11.52
CA TYR A 34 -6.68 2.75 -10.70
C TYR A 34 -7.89 1.94 -10.23
N ASP A 35 -8.40 2.30 -9.06
CA ASP A 35 -9.66 1.77 -8.55
C ASP A 35 -10.56 2.91 -8.08
N GLY A 36 -11.87 2.67 -8.09
CA GLY A 36 -12.88 3.60 -7.62
C GLY A 36 -12.96 3.63 -6.10
N LYS A 37 -14.07 4.17 -5.56
CA LYS A 37 -14.33 4.18 -4.11
C LYS A 37 -14.58 2.77 -3.52
N ASP A 38 -14.99 1.82 -4.36
CA ASP A 38 -15.36 0.45 -3.98
C ASP A 38 -14.16 -0.50 -4.02
N ILE A 39 -13.05 -0.08 -3.42
CA ILE A 39 -11.77 -0.81 -3.45
C ILE A 39 -11.92 -2.16 -2.76
N LYS A 40 -11.51 -3.23 -3.46
CA LYS A 40 -11.53 -4.59 -2.89
C LYS A 40 -10.47 -4.75 -1.80
N LYS A 41 -10.81 -5.49 -0.74
CA LYS A 41 -9.86 -5.84 0.33
C LYS A 41 -8.78 -6.78 -0.19
N TYR A 42 -7.53 -6.52 0.15
CA TYR A 42 -6.43 -7.44 -0.13
C TYR A 42 -6.41 -8.59 0.89
N LEU A 43 -6.36 -9.84 0.43
CA LEU A 43 -6.40 -11.05 1.27
C LEU A 43 -7.52 -11.01 2.33
N GLY A 44 -8.74 -10.61 1.94
CA GLY A 44 -9.87 -10.50 2.86
C GLY A 44 -9.74 -9.40 3.93
N GLY A 45 -8.70 -8.56 3.87
CA GLY A 45 -8.38 -7.51 4.84
C GLY A 45 -7.19 -7.84 5.73
N LEU A 46 -6.52 -8.97 5.52
CA LEU A 46 -5.26 -9.30 6.19
C LEU A 46 -4.06 -8.55 5.60
N GLY A 47 -4.12 -8.21 4.32
CA GLY A 47 -3.14 -7.36 3.65
C GLY A 47 -3.67 -5.97 3.38
N LEU A 48 -2.80 -5.09 2.89
CA LEU A 48 -3.13 -3.71 2.53
C LEU A 48 -2.85 -3.43 1.06
N TYR A 49 -3.73 -2.66 0.43
CA TYR A 49 -3.34 -1.88 -0.75
C TYR A 49 -2.97 -0.47 -0.31
N ILE A 50 -1.86 0.04 -0.85
CA ILE A 50 -1.46 1.43 -0.70
C ILE A 50 -1.76 2.16 -2.01
N LEU A 51 -2.50 3.25 -1.92
CA LEU A 51 -2.96 3.99 -3.07
C LEU A 51 -2.68 5.49 -2.96
N SER A 52 -2.47 6.13 -4.11
CA SER A 52 -2.43 7.59 -4.24
C SER A 52 -3.83 8.09 -4.53
N SER A 53 -4.36 8.97 -3.68
CA SER A 53 -5.70 9.56 -3.81
C SER A 53 -5.65 11.09 -3.78
N SER A 54 -6.79 11.73 -3.99
CA SER A 54 -6.94 13.18 -3.80
C SER A 54 -6.76 13.64 -2.34
N LYS A 55 -6.68 12.69 -1.39
CA LYS A 55 -6.43 12.93 0.04
C LYS A 55 -5.00 12.54 0.46
N GLY A 56 -4.13 12.23 -0.50
CA GLY A 56 -2.76 11.80 -0.27
C GLY A 56 -2.56 10.29 -0.47
N VAL A 57 -1.40 9.78 -0.04
CA VAL A 57 -1.08 8.35 -0.09
C VAL A 57 -1.63 7.68 1.17
N ILE A 58 -2.61 6.79 0.99
CA ILE A 58 -3.39 6.18 2.07
C ILE A 58 -3.59 4.69 1.83
N THR A 59 -4.07 3.99 2.86
CA THR A 59 -4.46 2.57 2.79
C THR A 59 -5.85 2.39 2.14
N ASP A 60 -6.14 1.20 1.63
CA ASP A 60 -7.49 0.87 1.14
C ASP A 60 -8.57 0.98 2.22
N LYS A 61 -8.21 0.71 3.48
CA LYS A 61 -9.12 0.86 4.62
C LYS A 61 -9.52 2.33 4.82
N GLU A 62 -8.55 3.24 4.79
CA GLU A 62 -8.81 4.68 4.92
C GLU A 62 -9.55 5.22 3.71
N ALA A 63 -9.18 4.79 2.50
CA ALA A 63 -9.84 5.18 1.27
C ALA A 63 -11.33 4.80 1.26
N ARG A 64 -11.66 3.57 1.68
CA ARG A 64 -13.05 3.13 1.87
C ARG A 64 -13.79 3.95 2.92
N ALA A 65 -13.15 4.26 4.05
CA ALA A 65 -13.76 5.08 5.10
C ALA A 65 -14.04 6.53 4.64
N GLN A 66 -13.20 7.07 3.76
CA GLN A 66 -13.33 8.42 3.21
C GLN A 66 -14.13 8.46 1.89
N GLY A 67 -14.51 7.31 1.33
CA GLY A 67 -15.25 7.21 0.08
C GLY A 67 -14.48 7.67 -1.16
N VAL A 68 -13.15 7.54 -1.16
CA VAL A 68 -12.27 7.97 -2.25
C VAL A 68 -11.59 6.77 -2.94
N GLY A 69 -11.33 6.92 -4.24
CA GLY A 69 -10.51 5.98 -5.04
C GLY A 69 -9.10 6.53 -5.30
N GLY A 70 -8.38 5.90 -6.21
CA GLY A 70 -7.03 6.35 -6.57
C GLY A 70 -6.20 5.37 -7.39
N GLU A 71 -4.92 5.70 -7.57
CA GLU A 71 -3.92 4.83 -8.20
C GLU A 71 -3.42 3.78 -7.20
N ILE A 72 -3.58 2.49 -7.50
CA ILE A 72 -3.07 1.41 -6.65
C ILE A 72 -1.56 1.27 -6.86
N LEU A 73 -0.78 1.80 -5.93
CA LEU A 73 0.68 1.85 -6.04
C LEU A 73 1.30 0.46 -5.85
N PHE A 74 1.01 -0.16 -4.71
CA PHE A 74 1.53 -1.48 -4.35
C PHE A 74 0.64 -2.15 -3.30
N ARG A 75 0.89 -3.43 -3.07
CA ARG A 75 0.24 -4.24 -2.03
C ARG A 75 1.28 -4.89 -1.13
N ILE A 76 0.89 -5.13 0.11
CA ILE A 76 1.77 -5.66 1.16
C ILE A 76 0.99 -6.54 2.14
N TYR A 77 1.61 -7.65 2.60
CA TYR A 77 1.13 -8.50 3.69
C TYR A 77 2.27 -9.30 4.32
#